data_AF-A0A225SSW8-F1
#
_entry.id   AF-A0A225SSW8-F1
#
_cell.length_a   1.000
_cell.length_b   1.000
_cell.length_c   1.000
_cell.angle_alpha   90.00
_cell.angle_beta   90.00
_cell.angle_gamma   90.00
#
_symmetry.space_group_name_H-M   'P 1'
#
loop_
_entity.id
_entity.type
_entity.pdbx_description
1 polymer ?
#
loop_
_entity_poly.entity_id
_entity_poly.type
_entity_poly.pdbx_seq_one_letter_code
_entity_poly.pdbx_strand_id
1 'polypeptide(L)'
;MKEISGLDSIQLAFLELTSSIGLTIDEMNAEIKDDGQFEWFIDYENSLNERYEYNSSKLLRYFDIHRKARKNNDQLTAFAALLFAGVSAHNLKNIFENIEAEIDKVMFRDPRFTWPDIPEGYKFPEDYLEEKS
;
A
#
# COMPACT_ATOMS: atom_id res chain seq x y z
N MET A 1 -9.93 16.41 -10.99
CA MET A 1 -9.98 15.54 -9.80
C MET A 1 -9.71 14.14 -10.32
N LYS A 2 -8.58 13.53 -9.99
CA LYS A 2 -8.22 12.17 -10.43
C LYS A 2 -9.25 11.21 -9.81
N GLU A 3 -9.81 10.27 -10.55
CA GLU A 3 -10.74 9.29 -9.96
C GLU A 3 -10.00 8.51 -8.88
N ILE A 4 -10.48 8.61 -7.64
CA ILE A 4 -10.04 7.75 -6.53
C ILE A 4 -10.49 6.35 -6.88
N SER A 5 -9.55 5.48 -7.20
CA SER A 5 -9.84 4.09 -7.59
C SER A 5 -8.77 3.15 -7.03
N GLY A 6 -9.18 1.92 -6.70
CA GLY A 6 -8.31 0.91 -6.13
C GLY A 6 -7.63 1.37 -4.84
N LEU A 7 -6.30 1.25 -4.76
CA LEU A 7 -5.56 1.51 -3.52
C LEU A 7 -5.47 2.99 -3.12
N ASP A 8 -5.84 3.93 -4.01
CA ASP A 8 -5.87 5.35 -3.65
C ASP A 8 -6.97 5.64 -2.61
N SER A 9 -7.99 4.77 -2.52
CA SER A 9 -9.01 4.84 -1.47
C SER A 9 -8.43 4.64 -0.07
N ILE A 10 -7.37 3.84 0.06
CA ILE A 10 -6.65 3.62 1.32
C ILE A 10 -5.90 4.90 1.71
N GLN A 11 -5.20 5.53 0.76
CA GLN A 11 -4.53 6.81 1.00
C GLN A 11 -5.54 7.87 1.46
N LEU A 12 -6.69 7.96 0.79
CA LEU A 12 -7.74 8.90 1.16
C LEU A 12 -8.26 8.64 2.57
N ALA A 13 -8.55 7.39 2.93
CA ALA A 13 -9.05 7.05 4.26
C ALA A 13 -8.06 7.47 5.37
N PHE A 14 -6.76 7.25 5.18
CA PHE A 14 -5.75 7.74 6.11
C PHE A 14 -5.66 9.26 6.14
N LEU A 15 -5.70 9.93 4.97
CA LEU A 15 -5.68 11.39 4.90
C LEU A 15 -6.88 12.03 5.59
N GLU A 16 -8.08 11.46 5.45
CA GLU A 16 -9.29 11.92 6.14
C GLU A 16 -9.14 11.73 7.65
N LEU A 17 -8.61 10.58 8.08
CA LEU A 17 -8.34 10.29 9.48
C LEU A 17 -7.31 11.27 10.08
N THR A 18 -6.17 11.48 9.45
CA THR A 18 -5.13 12.39 9.95
C THR A 18 -5.57 13.85 9.90
N SER A 19 -6.30 14.26 8.85
CA SER A 19 -6.88 15.60 8.77
C SER A 19 -7.90 15.85 9.89
N SER A 20 -8.62 14.83 10.35
CA SER A 20 -9.61 14.96 11.44
C SER A 20 -8.99 15.39 12.79
N ILE A 21 -7.69 15.12 12.98
CA ILE A 21 -6.91 15.55 14.14
C ILE A 21 -5.97 16.73 13.83
N GLY A 22 -6.11 17.33 12.65
CA GLY A 22 -5.38 18.53 12.24
C GLY A 22 -3.99 18.30 11.66
N LEU A 23 -3.61 17.06 11.31
CA LEU A 23 -2.32 16.78 10.68
C LEU A 23 -2.36 17.01 9.18
N THR A 24 -1.32 17.68 8.68
CA THR A 24 -1.10 17.93 7.25
C THR A 24 -0.08 16.96 6.65
N ILE A 25 -0.07 16.82 5.32
CA ILE A 25 0.93 16.01 4.61
C ILE A 25 2.36 16.49 4.89
N ASP A 26 2.56 17.82 4.94
CA ASP A 26 3.88 18.40 5.23
C ASP A 26 4.38 18.02 6.62
N GLU A 27 3.49 18.01 7.62
CA GLU A 27 3.82 17.58 8.99
C GLU A 27 4.12 16.08 9.04
N MET A 28 3.31 15.24 8.39
CA MET A 28 3.56 13.80 8.30
C MET A 28 4.91 13.51 7.64
N ASN A 29 5.25 14.20 6.55
CA ASN A 29 6.52 14.05 5.85
C ASN A 29 7.73 14.57 6.66
N ALA A 30 7.50 15.50 7.59
CA ALA A 30 8.55 16.03 8.47
C ALA A 30 8.82 15.14 9.70
N GLU A 31 7.91 14.22 10.03
CA GLU A 31 8.07 13.28 11.15
C GLU A 31 9.04 12.14 10.77
N ILE A 32 10.23 12.18 11.37
CA ILE A 32 11.30 11.22 11.16
C ILE A 32 11.71 10.63 12.51
N LYS A 33 11.92 9.32 12.55
CA LYS A 33 12.44 8.54 13.68
C LYS A 33 13.90 8.85 13.97
N ASP A 34 14.34 8.47 15.16
CA ASP A 34 15.75 8.56 15.57
C ASP A 34 16.69 7.77 14.64
N ASP A 35 16.19 6.73 13.96
CA ASP A 35 16.95 5.93 12.98
C ASP A 35 16.91 6.51 11.56
N GLY A 36 16.29 7.68 11.37
CA GLY A 36 16.20 8.38 10.09
C GLY A 36 15.08 7.88 9.18
N GLN A 37 14.25 6.93 9.63
CA GLN A 37 13.08 6.47 8.86
C GLN A 37 11.88 7.39 9.06
N PHE A 38 11.03 7.52 8.04
CA PHE A 38 9.77 8.23 8.19
C PHE A 38 8.86 7.55 9.22
N GLU A 39 8.13 8.38 9.96
CA GLU A 39 7.10 7.90 10.89
C GLU A 39 5.86 7.39 10.15
N TRP A 40 5.51 8.03 9.03
CA TRP A 40 4.43 7.65 8.13
C TRP A 40 4.97 6.80 6.97
N PHE A 41 4.33 5.68 6.68
CA PHE A 41 4.87 4.65 5.79
C PHE A 41 4.27 4.73 4.38
N ILE A 42 3.09 5.33 4.24
CA ILE A 42 2.47 5.58 2.96
C ILE A 42 2.99 6.90 2.37
N ASP A 43 3.38 6.85 1.10
CA ASP A 43 3.68 8.03 0.29
C ASP A 43 2.35 8.65 -0.17
N TYR A 44 2.03 9.85 0.32
CA TYR A 44 0.78 10.56 -0.01
C TYR A 44 0.91 11.50 -1.21
N GLU A 45 2.10 11.67 -1.78
CA GLU A 45 2.33 12.54 -2.94
C GLU A 45 2.11 11.80 -4.27
N ASN A 46 2.29 10.48 -4.26
CA ASN A 46 2.12 9.62 -5.44
C ASN A 46 0.96 8.63 -5.27
N SER A 47 0.28 8.31 -6.37
CA SER A 47 -0.83 7.33 -6.35
C SER A 47 -0.34 5.93 -5.96
N LEU A 48 -0.90 5.40 -4.89
CA LEU A 48 -0.62 4.05 -4.42
C LEU A 48 -1.15 3.00 -5.41
N ASN A 49 -2.30 3.29 -6.03
CA ASN A 49 -2.88 2.44 -7.07
C ASN A 49 -1.99 2.36 -8.31
N GLU A 50 -1.47 3.50 -8.80
CA GLU A 50 -0.55 3.49 -9.95
C GLU A 50 0.73 2.70 -9.65
N ARG A 51 1.27 2.83 -8.43
CA ARG A 51 2.43 2.04 -8.00
C ARG A 51 2.12 0.55 -7.94
N TYR A 52 0.94 0.17 -7.45
CA TYR A 52 0.50 -1.21 -7.42
C TYR A 52 0.33 -1.77 -8.83
N GLU A 53 -0.43 -1.11 -9.70
CA GLU A 53 -0.66 -1.52 -11.09
C GLU A 53 0.65 -1.62 -11.89
N TYR A 54 1.56 -0.68 -11.67
CA TYR A 54 2.89 -0.72 -12.29
C TYR A 54 3.67 -1.97 -11.89
N ASN A 55 3.76 -2.28 -10.59
CA ASN A 55 4.53 -3.44 -10.14
C ASN A 55 3.83 -4.77 -10.47
N SER A 56 2.50 -4.83 -10.40
CA SER A 56 1.69 -5.99 -10.81
C SER A 56 1.86 -6.30 -12.30
N SER A 57 1.72 -5.29 -13.16
CA SER A 57 1.90 -5.47 -14.61
C SER A 57 3.33 -5.89 -14.96
N LYS A 58 4.34 -5.34 -14.28
CA LYS A 58 5.75 -5.74 -14.44
C LYS A 58 5.99 -7.19 -14.02
N LEU A 59 5.48 -7.59 -12.87
CA LEU A 59 5.59 -8.96 -12.37
C LEU A 59 5.06 -9.95 -13.40
N LEU A 60 3.84 -9.75 -13.87
CA LEU A 60 3.20 -10.60 -14.88
C LEU A 60 3.97 -10.61 -16.20
N ARG A 61 4.44 -9.44 -16.64
CA ARG A 61 5.25 -9.30 -17.86
C ARG A 61 6.56 -10.08 -17.75
N TYR A 62 7.25 -10.04 -16.63
CA TYR A 62 8.49 -10.80 -16.44
C TYR A 62 8.25 -12.31 -16.46
N PHE A 63 7.15 -12.80 -15.89
CA PHE A 63 6.79 -14.21 -16.03
C PHE A 63 6.44 -14.62 -17.47
N ASP A 64 5.81 -13.74 -18.26
CA ASP A 64 5.59 -14.00 -19.69
C ASP A 64 6.90 -14.04 -20.48
N ILE A 65 7.84 -13.11 -20.22
CA ILE A 65 9.19 -13.12 -20.80
C ILE A 65 9.92 -14.42 -20.43
N HIS A 66 9.89 -14.81 -19.16
CA HIS A 66 10.49 -16.06 -18.69
C HIS A 66 9.95 -17.26 -19.49
N ARG A 67 8.63 -17.39 -19.60
CA ARG A 67 7.97 -18.48 -20.33
C ARG A 67 8.37 -18.49 -21.81
N LYS A 68 8.42 -17.33 -22.47
CA LYS A 68 8.84 -17.21 -23.87
C LYS A 68 10.32 -17.58 -24.06
N ALA A 69 11.19 -17.10 -23.19
CA ALA A 69 12.62 -17.41 -23.23
C ALA A 69 12.89 -18.91 -23.04
N ARG A 70 12.19 -19.55 -22.09
CA ARG A 70 12.24 -21.01 -21.89
C ARG A 70 11.83 -21.80 -23.12
N LYS A 71 10.80 -21.38 -23.85
CA LYS A 71 10.38 -22.03 -25.12
C LYS A 71 11.44 -21.92 -26.23
N ASN A 72 12.27 -20.87 -26.19
CA ASN A 72 13.34 -20.62 -27.16
C ASN A 72 14.71 -21.11 -26.69
N ASN A 73 14.79 -21.89 -25.60
CA ASN A 73 16.04 -22.34 -24.97
C ASN A 73 17.00 -21.20 -24.55
N ASP A 74 16.51 -19.97 -24.42
CA ASP A 74 17.29 -18.83 -23.93
C ASP A 74 17.28 -18.81 -22.39
N GLN A 75 18.28 -19.46 -21.79
CA GLN A 75 18.38 -19.58 -20.34
C GLN A 75 18.78 -18.27 -19.66
N LEU A 76 19.58 -17.43 -20.31
CA LEU A 76 20.03 -16.16 -19.73
C LEU A 76 18.84 -15.21 -19.57
N THR A 77 18.03 -15.05 -20.61
CA THR A 77 16.81 -14.23 -20.53
C THR A 77 15.80 -14.81 -19.55
N ALA A 78 15.65 -16.14 -19.51
CA ALA A 78 14.76 -16.79 -18.55
C ALA A 78 15.17 -16.52 -17.09
N PHE A 79 16.46 -16.58 -16.78
CA PHE A 79 17.00 -16.29 -15.46
C PHE A 79 16.87 -14.79 -15.10
N ALA A 80 17.27 -13.90 -16.01
CA ALA A 80 17.15 -12.46 -15.80
C ALA A 80 15.69 -12.04 -15.53
N ALA A 81 14.73 -12.61 -16.27
CA ALA A 81 13.31 -12.36 -16.04
C ALA A 81 12.86 -12.73 -14.62
N LEU A 82 13.37 -13.83 -14.04
CA LEU A 82 13.05 -14.19 -12.64
C LEU A 82 13.65 -13.21 -11.64
N LEU A 83 14.88 -12.73 -11.86
CA LEU A 83 15.49 -11.71 -11.00
C LEU A 83 14.64 -10.44 -10.98
N PHE A 84 14.22 -9.95 -12.14
CA PHE A 84 13.37 -8.76 -12.22
C PHE A 84 11.96 -8.98 -11.68
N ALA A 85 11.38 -10.18 -11.87
CA ALA A 85 10.12 -10.56 -11.22
C ALA A 85 10.23 -10.50 -9.69
N GLY A 86 11.36 -10.95 -9.12
CA GLY A 86 11.64 -10.85 -7.69
C GLY A 86 11.61 -9.41 -7.17
N VAL A 87 12.19 -8.47 -7.92
CA VAL A 87 12.15 -7.03 -7.58
C VAL A 87 10.71 -6.50 -7.58
N SER A 88 9.92 -6.79 -8.63
CA SER A 88 8.51 -6.36 -8.67
C SER A 88 7.66 -6.98 -7.57
N ALA A 89 7.89 -8.25 -7.23
CA ALA A 89 7.20 -8.92 -6.12
C ALA A 89 7.57 -8.31 -4.76
N HIS A 90 8.84 -7.98 -4.55
CA HIS A 90 9.28 -7.29 -3.34
C HIS A 90 8.65 -5.90 -3.21
N ASN A 91 8.56 -5.13 -4.31
CA ASN A 91 7.90 -3.84 -4.30
C ASN A 91 6.40 -3.93 -3.97
N LEU A 92 5.71 -4.97 -4.47
CA LEU A 92 4.31 -5.23 -4.11
C LEU A 92 4.18 -5.58 -2.63
N LYS A 93 5.07 -6.44 -2.11
CA LYS A 93 5.13 -6.76 -0.68
C LYS A 93 5.28 -5.48 0.17
N ASN A 94 6.22 -4.60 -0.19
CA ASN A 94 6.46 -3.36 0.53
C ASN A 94 5.24 -2.43 0.52
N ILE A 95 4.43 -2.41 -0.55
CA ILE A 95 3.17 -1.64 -0.57
C ILE A 95 2.23 -2.11 0.55
N PHE A 96 2.04 -3.42 0.71
CA PHE A 96 1.16 -3.97 1.74
C PHE A 96 1.75 -3.85 3.14
N GLU A 97 3.07 -4.04 3.29
CA GLU A 97 3.76 -3.83 4.57
C GLU A 97 3.65 -2.37 5.04
N ASN A 98 3.72 -1.40 4.13
CA ASN A 98 3.54 0.01 4.47
C ASN A 98 2.10 0.30 4.92
N ILE A 99 1.09 -0.31 4.28
CA ILE A 99 -0.31 -0.18 4.72
C ILE A 99 -0.49 -0.77 6.12
N GLU A 100 0.05 -1.97 6.38
CA GLU A 100 0.01 -2.61 7.69
C GLU A 100 0.69 -1.75 8.76
N ALA A 101 1.87 -1.19 8.45
CA ALA A 101 2.59 -0.31 9.36
C ALA A 101 1.81 0.98 9.69
N GLU A 102 1.07 1.52 8.71
CA GLU A 102 0.20 2.68 8.90
C GLU A 102 -1.01 2.35 9.79
N ILE A 103 -1.64 1.19 9.58
CA ILE A 103 -2.71 0.68 10.46
C ILE A 103 -2.20 0.55 11.89
N ASP A 104 -1.06 -0.13 12.07
CA ASP A 104 -0.44 -0.31 13.39
C ASP A 104 -0.13 1.03 14.08
N LYS A 105 0.35 2.01 13.31
CA LYS A 105 0.64 3.34 13.82
C LYS A 105 -0.61 3.99 14.38
N VAL A 106 -1.67 4.09 13.58
CA VAL A 106 -2.90 4.79 14.00
C VAL A 106 -3.68 4.02 15.05
N MET A 107 -3.60 2.68 15.11
CA MET A 107 -4.33 1.89 16.10
C MET A 107 -3.64 1.85 17.46
N PHE A 108 -2.30 1.79 17.49
CA PHE A 108 -1.58 1.40 18.71
C PHE A 108 -0.43 2.31 19.13
N ARG A 109 0.22 3.00 18.19
CA ARG A 109 1.53 3.62 18.46
C ARG A 109 1.46 5.12 18.58
N ASP A 110 0.57 5.76 17.83
CA ASP A 110 0.44 7.20 17.81
C ASP A 110 -0.65 7.68 18.79
N PRO A 111 -0.26 8.35 19.90
CA PRO A 111 -1.19 8.71 20.97
C PRO A 111 -2.20 9.80 20.58
N ARG A 112 -2.05 10.41 19.38
CA ARG A 112 -3.04 11.34 18.85
C ARG A 112 -4.34 10.65 18.47
N PHE A 113 -4.30 9.34 18.20
CA PHE A 113 -5.49 8.55 17.90
C PHE A 113 -5.97 7.86 19.17
N THR A 114 -7.25 8.04 19.49
CA THR A 114 -7.91 7.35 20.59
C THR A 114 -9.13 6.62 20.05
N TRP A 115 -9.13 5.30 20.19
CA TRP A 115 -10.19 4.44 19.71
C TRP A 115 -11.06 3.93 20.88
N PRO A 116 -12.36 3.75 20.68
CA PRO A 116 -13.21 3.10 21.68
C PRO A 116 -12.90 1.61 21.77
N ASP A 117 -13.21 1.00 22.90
CA ASP A 117 -13.21 -0.46 23.03
C ASP A 117 -14.25 -1.08 22.09
N ILE A 118 -13.89 -2.20 21.48
CA ILE A 118 -14.81 -2.98 20.64
C ILE A 118 -15.68 -3.86 21.55
N PRO A 119 -17.02 -3.69 21.57
CA PRO A 119 -17.90 -4.51 22.41
C PRO A 119 -17.86 -5.99 22.00
N GLU A 120 -18.12 -6.88 22.96
CA GLU A 120 -18.27 -8.31 22.66
C GLU A 120 -19.43 -8.52 21.67
N GLY A 121 -19.17 -9.27 20.59
CA GLY A 121 -20.15 -9.53 19.55
C GLY A 121 -20.45 -8.35 18.62
N TYR A 122 -19.63 -7.28 18.65
CA TYR A 122 -19.76 -6.17 17.71
C TYR A 122 -19.75 -6.66 16.25
N LYS A 123 -20.66 -6.11 15.46
CA LYS A 123 -20.75 -6.29 14.01
C LYS A 123 -20.81 -4.91 13.37
N PHE A 124 -20.25 -4.81 12.16
CA PHE A 124 -20.42 -3.60 11.37
C PHE A 124 -21.91 -3.36 11.06
N PRO A 125 -22.39 -2.10 11.14
CA PRO A 125 -23.75 -1.76 10.73
C PRO A 125 -24.04 -2.21 9.30
N GLU A 126 -25.20 -2.84 9.06
CA GLU A 126 -25.56 -3.41 7.76
C GLU A 126 -25.57 -2.37 6.63
N ASP A 127 -26.02 -1.15 6.91
CA ASP A 127 -26.06 -0.04 5.92
C ASP A 127 -24.67 0.35 5.38
N TYR A 128 -23.59 -0.04 6.07
CA TYR A 128 -22.21 0.19 5.61
C TYR A 128 -21.65 -1.00 4.80
N LEU A 129 -22.33 -2.14 4.83
CA LEU A 129 -21.96 -3.37 4.14
C LEU A 129 -22.64 -3.51 2.78
N GLU A 130 -23.65 -2.69 2.47
CA GLU A 130 -24.29 -2.67 1.16
C GLU A 130 -23.31 -2.14 0.09
N GLU A 131 -22.78 -3.03 -0.74
CA GLU A 131 -22.17 -2.66 -2.02
C GLU A 131 -23.27 -2.06 -2.90
N LYS A 132 -23.34 -0.73 -3.01
CA LYS A 132 -24.20 -0.08 -3.99
C LYS A 132 -23.80 -0.58 -5.38
N SER A 133 -24.63 -1.45 -5.92
CA SER A 133 -24.49 -2.09 -7.24
C SER A 133 -24.53 -1.09 -8.39
#